data_AF-A0A0S8J2N3-F1
#
_entry.id   AF-A0A0S8J2N3-F1
#
_cell.length_a   1.000
_cell.length_b   1.000
_cell.length_c   1.000
_cell.angle_alpha   90.00
_cell.angle_beta   90.00
_cell.angle_gamma   90.00
#
_symmetry.space_group_name_H-M   'P 1'
#
loop_
_entity.id
_entity.type
_entity.pdbx_description
1 polymer ?
#
loop_
_entity_poly.entity_id
_entity_poly.type
_entity_poly.pdbx_seq_one_letter_code
_entity_poly.pdbx_strand_id
1 'polypeptide(L)'
;SAQRYLSEIDVIWIDRGSNRIKALYEVEHSTPVYSGLLRFNDIYLTSVPVERFTIVSNEDRRSVFAKQINRPTFIRSGLSEICSFLNYANVYSWHQRLVKH
;
A
#
# COMPACT_ATOMS: atom_id res chain seq x y z
N SER A 1 -0.99 -0.38 -19.60
CA SER A 1 -2.23 -0.95 -19.03
C SER A 1 -2.03 -1.15 -17.53
N ALA A 2 -3.10 -1.15 -16.72
CA ALA A 2 -3.01 -1.34 -15.27
C ALA A 2 -2.28 -2.63 -14.86
N GLN A 3 -2.36 -3.67 -15.70
CA GLN A 3 -1.70 -4.96 -15.52
C GLN A 3 -0.20 -4.86 -15.25
N ARG A 4 0.49 -3.91 -15.91
CA ARG A 4 1.95 -3.72 -15.73
C ARG A 4 2.30 -3.29 -14.31
N TYR A 5 1.50 -2.39 -13.74
CA TYR A 5 1.76 -1.86 -12.40
C TYR A 5 1.32 -2.85 -11.33
N LEU A 6 0.18 -3.54 -11.54
CA LEU A 6 -0.28 -4.60 -10.64
C LEU A 6 0.73 -5.74 -10.50
N SER A 7 1.45 -6.11 -11.57
CA SER A 7 2.48 -7.15 -11.50
C SER A 7 3.73 -6.77 -10.69
N GLU A 8 3.89 -5.48 -10.36
CA GLU A 8 4.99 -4.99 -9.53
C GLU A 8 4.59 -4.81 -8.05
N ILE A 9 3.33 -5.09 -7.69
CA ILE A 9 2.87 -4.99 -6.30
C ILE A 9 3.23 -6.24 -5.52
N ASP A 10 3.87 -6.07 -4.35
CA ASP A 10 4.30 -7.17 -3.50
C ASP A 10 3.15 -8.06 -3.01
N VAL A 11 2.03 -7.45 -2.60
CA VAL A 11 0.86 -8.19 -2.11
C VAL A 11 -0.43 -7.60 -2.66
N ILE A 12 -1.20 -8.47 -3.32
CA ILE A 12 -2.56 -8.20 -3.78
C ILE A 12 -3.53 -8.99 -2.89
N TRP A 13 -4.40 -8.29 -2.17
CA TRP A 13 -5.42 -8.93 -1.33
C TRP A 13 -6.76 -8.97 -2.06
N ILE A 14 -7.26 -10.18 -2.28
CA ILE A 14 -8.49 -10.44 -3.04
C ILE A 14 -9.59 -10.90 -2.10
N ASP A 15 -10.81 -10.39 -2.29
CA ASP A 15 -11.96 -10.82 -1.49
C ASP A 15 -12.33 -12.28 -1.78
N ARG A 16 -12.50 -13.08 -0.72
CA ARG A 16 -12.84 -14.51 -0.83
C ARG A 16 -14.12 -14.69 -1.65
N GLY A 17 -14.08 -15.58 -2.64
CA GLY A 17 -15.23 -15.87 -3.50
C GLY A 17 -15.50 -14.82 -4.58
N SER A 18 -14.60 -13.85 -4.79
CA SER A 18 -14.69 -12.85 -5.86
C SER A 18 -13.32 -12.60 -6.50
N ASN A 19 -13.31 -11.90 -7.64
CA ASN A 19 -12.07 -11.38 -8.26
C ASN A 19 -11.83 -9.90 -7.92
N ARG A 20 -12.48 -9.38 -6.87
CA ARG A 20 -12.33 -7.98 -6.47
C ARG A 20 -11.05 -7.80 -5.66
N ILE A 21 -10.23 -6.84 -6.07
CA ILE A 21 -9.04 -6.43 -5.33
C ILE A 21 -9.51 -5.55 -4.16
N LYS A 22 -9.36 -6.05 -2.94
CA LYS A 22 -9.73 -5.33 -1.73
C LYS A 22 -8.63 -4.36 -1.30
N ALA A 23 -7.37 -4.80 -1.34
CA ALA A 23 -6.25 -3.98 -0.90
C ALA A 23 -4.95 -4.33 -1.61
N LEU A 24 -4.06 -3.36 -1.69
CA LEU A 24 -2.70 -3.51 -2.20
C LEU A 24 -1.69 -3.10 -1.12
N TYR A 25 -0.60 -3.87 -1.02
CA TYR A 25 0.49 -3.59 -0.07
C TYR A 25 1.85 -3.63 -0.76
N GLU A 26 2.71 -2.70 -0.35
CA GLU A 26 4.12 -2.56 -0.77
C GLU A 26 4.99 -2.64 0.49
N VAL A 27 5.97 -3.54 0.49
CA VAL A 27 6.83 -3.85 1.64
C VAL A 27 8.20 -3.20 1.46
N GLU A 28 8.36 -2.00 2.00
CA GLU A 28 9.45 -1.09 1.64
C GLU A 28 10.54 -1.05 2.72
N HIS A 29 11.37 -2.10 2.81
CA HIS A 29 12.43 -2.20 3.81
C HIS A 29 13.65 -1.30 3.50
N SER A 30 14.14 -1.36 2.26
CA SER A 30 15.34 -0.65 1.79
C SER A 30 15.12 0.17 0.53
N THR A 31 14.13 -0.21 -0.28
CA THR A 31 13.66 0.52 -1.45
C THR A 31 12.96 1.83 -1.05
N PRO A 32 12.98 2.90 -1.87
CA PRO A 32 12.38 4.18 -1.48
C PRO A 32 10.85 4.11 -1.38
N VAL A 33 10.27 4.56 -0.26
CA VAL A 33 8.80 4.66 -0.07
C VAL A 33 8.13 5.37 -1.25
N TYR A 34 8.81 6.34 -1.85
CA TYR A 34 8.29 7.09 -2.98
C TYR A 34 8.01 6.22 -4.22
N SER A 35 8.77 5.15 -4.45
CA SER A 35 8.57 4.24 -5.58
C SER A 35 7.28 3.43 -5.41
N GLY A 36 7.06 2.80 -4.25
CA GLY A 36 5.78 2.12 -3.98
C GLY A 36 4.57 3.06 -4.06
N LEU A 37 4.71 4.31 -3.57
CA LEU A 37 3.65 5.31 -3.72
C LEU A 37 3.36 5.67 -5.18
N LEU A 38 4.37 5.74 -6.04
CA LEU A 38 4.15 5.97 -7.48
C LEU A 38 3.42 4.81 -8.13
N ARG A 39 3.77 3.55 -7.81
CA ARG A 39 3.04 2.38 -8.35
C ARG A 39 1.59 2.36 -7.93
N PHE A 40 1.33 2.67 -6.65
CA PHE A 40 -0.03 2.85 -6.15
C PHE A 40 -0.77 3.96 -6.88
N ASN A 41 -0.12 5.10 -7.11
CA ASN A 41 -0.72 6.21 -7.84
C ASN A 41 -1.04 5.84 -9.29
N ASP A 42 -0.14 5.13 -9.97
CA ASP A 42 -0.37 4.66 -11.33
C ASP A 42 -1.57 3.70 -11.40
N ILE A 43 -1.71 2.77 -10.44
CA ILE A 43 -2.87 1.88 -10.34
C ILE A 43 -4.14 2.66 -9.99
N TYR A 44 -4.08 3.58 -9.04
CA TYR A 44 -5.23 4.36 -8.58
C TYR A 44 -5.80 5.25 -9.69
N LEU A 45 -4.93 5.77 -10.56
CA LEU A 45 -5.34 6.53 -11.74
C LEU A 45 -5.86 5.64 -12.88
N THR A 46 -5.78 4.31 -12.75
CA THR A 46 -6.43 3.38 -13.68
C THR A 46 -7.84 3.05 -13.21
N SER A 47 -8.70 2.56 -14.11
CA SER A 47 -10.07 2.13 -13.78
C SER A 47 -10.16 0.81 -12.99
N VAL A 48 -9.09 0.40 -12.28
CA VAL A 48 -9.10 -0.78 -11.42
C VAL A 48 -9.69 -0.40 -10.06
N PRO A 49 -10.83 -0.97 -9.65
CA PRO A 49 -11.40 -0.66 -8.35
C PRO A 49 -10.57 -1.32 -7.24
N VAL A 50 -9.87 -0.50 -6.47
CA VAL A 50 -9.09 -0.90 -5.29
C VAL A 50 -9.55 -0.06 -4.10
N GLU A 51 -9.90 -0.71 -2.99
CA GLU A 51 -10.47 0.01 -1.84
C GLU A 51 -9.41 0.61 -0.90
N ARG A 52 -8.19 0.04 -0.87
CA ARG A 52 -7.14 0.48 0.06
C ARG A 52 -5.73 0.24 -0.47
N PHE A 53 -4.83 1.17 -0.17
CA PHE A 53 -3.41 1.08 -0.44
C PHE A 53 -2.62 1.19 0.87
N THR A 54 -1.57 0.40 1.06
CA THR A 54 -0.79 0.44 2.30
C THR A 54 0.70 0.23 2.06
N ILE A 55 1.53 1.14 2.57
CA ILE A 55 2.97 0.93 2.70
C ILE A 55 3.24 0.19 4.02
N VAL A 56 3.98 -0.91 3.94
CA VAL A 56 4.43 -1.70 5.09
C VAL A 56 5.94 -1.55 5.27
N SER A 57 6.39 -1.09 6.43
CA SER A 57 7.81 -0.72 6.62
C SER A 57 8.23 -0.71 8.11
N ASN A 58 9.50 -0.45 8.42
CA ASN A 58 9.93 -0.12 9.79
C ASN A 58 9.45 1.28 10.21
N GLU A 59 9.28 1.48 11.51
CA GLU A 59 8.70 2.71 12.09
C GLU A 59 9.48 3.98 11.75
N ASP A 60 10.82 3.90 11.63
CA ASP A 60 11.68 5.05 11.28
C ASP A 60 11.32 5.67 9.92
N ARG A 61 10.65 4.90 9.05
CA ARG A 61 10.22 5.34 7.73
C ARG A 61 8.85 5.99 7.73
N ARG A 62 8.14 6.04 8.87
CA ARG A 62 6.85 6.74 8.98
C ARG A 62 6.95 8.22 8.62
N SER A 63 8.01 8.89 9.07
CA SER A 63 8.24 10.31 8.76
C SER A 63 8.50 10.51 7.26
N VAL A 64 9.25 9.60 6.64
CA VAL A 64 9.50 9.58 5.19
C VAL A 64 8.19 9.37 4.43
N PHE A 65 7.38 8.38 4.83
CA PHE A 65 6.04 8.16 4.26
C PHE A 65 5.19 9.42 4.37
N ALA A 66 5.06 10.00 5.57
CA ALA A 66 4.25 11.19 5.80
C ALA A 66 4.70 12.36 4.92
N LYS A 67 6.02 12.56 4.77
CA LYS A 67 6.55 13.59 3.86
C LYS A 67 6.22 13.29 2.39
N GLN A 68 6.36 12.03 1.96
CA GLN A 68 6.16 11.66 0.55
C GLN A 68 4.68 11.65 0.16
N ILE A 69 3.79 11.07 0.97
CA ILE A 69 2.35 10.97 0.66
C ILE A 69 1.66 12.33 0.59
N ASN A 70 2.19 13.34 1.30
CA ASN A 70 1.69 14.71 1.25
C ASN A 70 2.25 15.54 0.08
N ARG A 71 2.94 14.92 -0.88
CA ARG A 71 3.38 15.62 -2.09
C ARG A 71 2.18 15.98 -2.98
N PRO A 72 2.23 17.10 -3.73
CA PRO A 72 1.11 17.55 -4.57
C PRO A 72 0.59 16.50 -5.55
N THR A 73 1.44 15.59 -6.03
CA THR A 73 1.04 14.52 -6.94
C THR A 73 0.01 13.57 -6.33
N PHE A 74 0.21 13.14 -5.08
CA PHE A 74 -0.69 12.19 -4.42
C PHE A 74 -1.92 12.88 -3.85
N ILE A 75 -1.79 14.13 -3.40
CA ILE A 75 -2.93 14.96 -3.01
C ILE A 75 -3.88 15.19 -4.20
N ARG A 76 -3.35 15.65 -5.34
CA ARG A 76 -4.18 15.94 -6.52
C ARG A 76 -4.84 14.70 -7.10
N SER A 77 -4.19 13.54 -7.00
CA SER A 77 -4.80 12.28 -7.42
C SER A 77 -5.96 11.86 -6.49
N GLY A 78 -5.85 12.14 -5.19
CA GLY A 78 -6.70 11.59 -4.12
C GLY A 78 -6.08 10.39 -3.39
N LEU A 79 -4.95 9.85 -3.85
CA LEU A 79 -4.29 8.69 -3.22
C LEU A 79 -3.96 8.94 -1.74
N SER A 80 -3.61 10.18 -1.38
CA SER A 80 -3.28 10.53 0.01
C SER A 80 -4.42 10.29 1.01
N GLU A 81 -5.66 10.23 0.54
CA GLU A 81 -6.84 10.03 1.38
C GLU A 81 -7.08 8.54 1.73
N ILE A 82 -6.56 7.64 0.89
CA ILE A 82 -6.83 6.19 0.96
C ILE A 82 -5.58 5.34 1.14
N CYS A 83 -4.39 5.95 1.10
CA CYS A 83 -3.12 5.29 1.33
C CYS A 83 -2.68 5.43 2.78
N SER A 84 -2.38 4.30 3.42
CA SER A 84 -2.00 4.24 4.84
C SER A 84 -0.60 3.65 5.04
N PHE A 85 -0.09 3.77 6.26
CA PHE A 85 1.19 3.19 6.66
C PHE A 85 1.01 2.21 7.81
N LEU A 86 1.61 1.03 7.66
CA LEU A 86 1.65 -0.01 8.67
C LEU A 86 3.10 -0.37 9.00
N ASN A 87 3.43 -0.46 10.29
CA ASN A 87 4.76 -0.87 10.69
C ASN A 87 4.85 -2.39 10.91
N TYR A 88 6.06 -2.95 10.82
CA TYR A 88 6.28 -4.38 11.05
C TYR A 88 5.84 -4.84 12.44
N ALA A 89 6.00 -4.01 13.48
CA ALA A 89 5.59 -4.34 14.84
C ALA A 89 4.08 -4.61 14.93
N ASN A 90 3.26 -3.79 14.26
CA ASN A 90 1.82 -3.97 14.20
C ASN A 90 1.45 -5.25 13.44
N VAL A 91 2.05 -5.49 12.27
CA VAL A 91 1.86 -6.73 11.49
C VAL A 91 2.17 -7.96 12.34
N TYR A 92 3.33 -7.95 13.00
CA TYR A 92 3.77 -9.06 13.83
C TYR A 92 2.82 -9.28 15.03
N SER A 93 2.39 -8.21 15.69
CA SER A 93 1.43 -8.28 16.80
C SER A 93 0.06 -8.86 16.36
N TRP A 94 -0.38 -8.59 15.13
CA TRP A 94 -1.61 -9.15 14.58
C TRP A 94 -1.45 -10.63 14.29
N HIS A 95 -0.33 -11.01 13.66
CA HIS A 95 -0.01 -12.42 13.42
C HIS A 95 0.01 -13.23 14.73
N GLN A 96 0.69 -12.72 15.77
CA GLN A 96 0.73 -13.42 17.06
C GLN A 96 -0.64 -13.60 17.71
N ARG A 97 -1.57 -12.66 17.52
CA ARG A 97 -2.94 -12.80 18.02
C ARG A 97 -3.71 -13.89 17.28
N LEU A 98 -3.50 -14.01 15.96
CA LEU A 98 -4.17 -15.03 15.14
C LEU A 98 -3.67 -16.44 15.42
N VAL A 99 -2.38 -16.62 15.73
CA VAL A 99 -1.78 -17.95 15.98
C VAL A 99 -2.03 -18.45 17.40
N LYS A 100 -2.37 -17.55 18.35
CA LYS A 100 -2.73 -17.93 19.72
C LYS A 100 -4.17 -18.44 19.87
N HIS A 101 -4.97 -18.36 18.80
CA HIS A 101 -6.32 -18.89 18.70
C HIS A 101 -6.34 -20.02 17.66
#